data_AF-A0A8T4LKE4-F1
#
_entry.id   AF-A0A8T4LKE4-F1
#
_cell.length_a   1.000
_cell.length_b   1.000
_cell.length_c   1.000
_cell.angle_alpha   90.00
_cell.angle_beta   90.00
_cell.angle_gamma   90.00
#
_symmetry.space_group_name_H-M   'P 1'
#
loop_
_entity.id
_entity.type
_entity.pdbx_description
1 polymer ?
#
loop_
_entity_poly.entity_id
_entity_poly.type
_entity_poly.pdbx_seq_one_letter_code
_entity_poly.pdbx_strand_id
1 'polypeptide(L)'
;MRSFGQKGQESAPFELLVAVVIMTFVILLGYRALDQVAEIKCKGEVEGEMEKLKTTLENIVKQKGKENLGLYFPACQGEKDTSVRIKGFEDERICAAFCGGSRKSCTLLSYSSPKFSISKCLRISINTTFGLGETCTGQEVSDPEKYEAQDFKADIGIDNGNYVLVSKFDLTGSYPILCAYKRKAG
;
A
#
# COMPACT_ATOMS: atom_id res chain seq x y z
N MET A 1 7.47 73.06 36.74
CA MET A 1 7.95 71.79 37.31
C MET A 1 7.07 70.66 36.80
N ARG A 2 7.70 69.60 36.26
CA ARG A 2 7.26 68.19 36.19
C ARG A 2 6.14 67.77 35.23
N SER A 3 6.62 67.17 34.13
CA SER A 3 6.30 65.82 33.63
C SER A 3 4.93 65.54 33.01
N PHE A 4 4.84 65.68 31.69
CA PHE A 4 3.87 64.96 30.86
C PHE A 4 4.24 63.47 30.82
N GLY A 5 3.44 62.64 31.50
CA GLY A 5 3.58 61.20 31.48
C GLY A 5 3.15 60.62 30.13
N GLN A 6 4.11 60.38 29.24
CA GLN A 6 3.96 59.41 28.15
C GLN A 6 3.94 57.99 28.74
N LYS A 7 2.75 57.44 28.97
CA LYS A 7 2.56 56.00 29.28
C LYS A 7 1.47 55.34 28.43
N GLY A 8 0.96 56.03 27.39
CA GLY A 8 -0.21 55.60 26.63
C GLY A 8 -0.02 55.38 25.12
N GLN A 9 1.21 55.50 24.59
CA GLN A 9 1.49 55.31 23.15
C GLN A 9 2.19 53.98 22.81
N GLU A 10 2.58 53.18 23.80
CA GLU A 10 3.31 51.92 23.57
C GLU A 10 2.43 50.66 23.53
N SER A 11 1.19 50.70 24.04
CA SER A 11 0.34 49.50 24.12
C SER A 11 -0.16 49.02 22.75
N ALA A 12 -0.57 49.94 21.87
CA ALA A 12 -1.07 49.60 20.54
C ALA A 12 -0.02 48.89 19.63
N PRO A 13 1.23 49.37 19.51
CA PRO A 13 2.25 48.66 18.73
C PRO A 13 2.73 47.37 19.41
N PHE A 14 2.72 47.30 20.75
CA PHE A 14 3.08 46.10 21.48
C PHE A 14 2.04 44.98 21.31
N GLU A 15 0.75 45.29 21.45
CA GLU A 15 -0.34 44.31 21.22
C GLU A 15 -0.33 43.79 19.79
N LEU A 16 -0.05 44.64 18.80
CA LEU A 16 0.05 44.24 17.40
C LEU A 16 1.25 43.29 17.17
N LEU A 17 2.41 43.58 17.75
CA LEU A 17 3.58 42.69 17.69
C LEU A 17 3.31 41.32 18.33
N VAL A 18 2.67 41.30 19.50
CA VAL A 18 2.29 40.05 20.18
C VAL A 18 1.30 39.25 19.32
N ALA A 19 0.31 39.91 18.72
CA ALA A 19 -0.64 39.26 17.81
C ALA A 19 0.04 38.65 16.57
N VAL A 20 0.99 39.36 15.96
CA VAL A 20 1.76 38.84 14.80
C VAL A 20 2.61 37.62 15.19
N VAL A 21 3.26 37.66 16.34
CA VAL A 21 4.05 36.52 16.83
C VAL A 21 3.16 35.30 17.08
N ILE A 22 2.02 35.48 17.76
CA ILE A 22 1.06 34.39 18.01
C ILE A 22 0.51 33.85 16.70
N MET A 23 0.10 34.71 15.77
CA MET A 23 -0.45 34.28 14.47
C MET A 23 0.59 33.50 13.67
N THR A 24 1.85 33.93 13.67
CA THR A 24 2.95 33.20 13.00
C THR A 24 3.16 31.81 13.61
N PHE A 25 3.17 31.70 14.94
CA PHE A 25 3.28 30.41 15.63
C PHE A 25 2.10 29.48 15.30
N VAL A 26 0.87 30.00 15.31
CA VAL A 26 -0.34 29.23 14.98
C VAL A 26 -0.28 28.72 13.54
N ILE A 27 0.15 29.56 12.60
CA ILE A 27 0.30 29.18 11.19
C ILE A 27 1.34 28.07 11.04
N LEU A 28 2.52 28.20 11.67
CA LEU A 28 3.59 27.20 11.58
C LEU A 28 3.17 25.86 12.20
N LEU A 29 2.50 25.87 13.34
CA LEU A 29 1.98 24.65 13.97
C LEU A 29 0.84 24.04 13.15
N GLY A 30 -0.02 24.88 12.57
CA GLY A 30 -1.09 24.46 11.67
C GLY A 30 -0.56 23.70 10.46
N TYR A 31 0.47 24.23 9.79
CA TYR A 31 1.09 23.53 8.65
C TYR A 31 1.69 22.18 9.04
N ARG A 32 2.43 22.10 10.16
CA ARG A 32 2.99 20.82 10.62
C ARG A 32 1.91 19.79 10.96
N ALA A 33 0.80 20.24 11.53
CA ALA A 33 -0.33 19.36 11.82
C ALA A 33 -0.99 18.83 10.52
N LEU A 34 -1.15 19.68 9.50
CA LEU A 34 -1.70 19.27 8.21
C LEU A 34 -0.81 18.25 7.50
N ASP A 35 0.51 18.42 7.54
CA ASP A 35 1.45 17.47 6.94
C ASP A 35 1.36 16.08 7.60
N GLN A 36 1.27 16.03 8.94
CA GLN A 36 1.09 14.78 9.67
C GLN A 36 -0.24 14.10 9.33
N VAL A 37 -1.33 14.87 9.25
CA VAL A 37 -2.64 14.34 8.87
C VAL A 37 -2.63 13.79 7.45
N ALA A 38 -1.97 14.47 6.51
CA ALA A 38 -1.82 14.00 5.13
C ALA A 38 -1.03 12.68 5.07
N GLU A 39 0.03 12.54 5.86
CA GLU A 39 0.81 11.31 5.94
C GLU A 39 0.00 10.15 6.52
N ILE A 40 -0.71 10.37 7.63
CA ILE A 40 -1.58 9.37 8.26
C ILE A 40 -2.67 8.92 7.29
N LYS A 41 -3.30 9.86 6.57
CA LYS A 41 -4.33 9.56 5.58
C LYS A 41 -3.75 8.69 4.45
N CYS A 42 -2.60 9.08 3.89
CA CYS A 42 -1.99 8.32 2.81
C CYS A 42 -1.61 6.90 3.23
N LYS A 43 -1.02 6.75 4.43
CA LYS A 43 -0.72 5.44 5.00
C LYS A 43 -1.99 4.58 5.14
N GLY A 44 -3.09 5.18 5.60
CA GLY A 44 -4.39 4.50 5.70
C GLY A 44 -4.93 4.03 4.34
N GLU A 45 -4.77 4.83 3.29
CA GLU A 45 -5.15 4.44 1.92
C GLU A 45 -4.28 3.27 1.41
N VAL A 46 -2.96 3.31 1.64
CA VAL A 46 -2.05 2.20 1.31
C VAL A 46 -2.42 0.94 2.09
N GLU A 47 -2.71 1.06 3.40
CA GLU A 47 -3.16 -0.08 4.22
C GLU A 47 -4.47 -0.68 3.69
N GLY A 48 -5.40 0.17 3.24
CA GLY A 48 -6.66 -0.26 2.62
C GLY A 48 -6.45 -1.06 1.33
N GLU A 49 -5.59 -0.56 0.43
CA GLU A 49 -5.28 -1.25 -0.83
C GLU A 49 -4.47 -2.54 -0.60
N MET A 50 -3.57 -2.57 0.39
CA MET A 50 -2.88 -3.79 0.82
C MET A 50 -3.84 -4.83 1.37
N GLU A 51 -4.83 -4.44 2.18
CA GLU A 51 -5.82 -5.37 2.73
C GLU A 51 -6.77 -5.88 1.65
N LYS A 52 -7.15 -5.04 0.69
CA LYS A 52 -7.92 -5.42 -0.50
C LYS A 52 -7.16 -6.46 -1.34
N LEU A 53 -5.89 -6.20 -1.66
CA LEU A 53 -5.05 -7.14 -2.41
C LEU A 53 -4.92 -8.48 -1.65
N LYS A 54 -4.64 -8.42 -0.35
CA LYS A 54 -4.55 -9.61 0.50
C LYS A 54 -5.85 -10.42 0.49
N THR A 55 -6.98 -9.79 0.74
CA THR A 55 -8.27 -10.48 0.86
C THR A 55 -8.68 -11.10 -0.47
N THR A 56 -8.55 -10.38 -1.59
CA THR A 56 -8.80 -10.91 -2.93
C THR A 56 -7.87 -12.10 -3.26
N LEU A 57 -6.58 -12.02 -2.94
CA LEU A 57 -5.66 -13.16 -3.13
C LEU A 57 -6.03 -14.37 -2.27
N GLU A 58 -6.36 -14.17 -1.00
CA GLU A 58 -6.79 -15.25 -0.12
C GLU A 58 -8.12 -15.88 -0.55
N ASN A 59 -9.01 -15.08 -1.14
CA ASN A 59 -10.30 -15.54 -1.63
C ASN A 59 -10.15 -16.33 -2.93
N ILE A 60 -9.43 -15.81 -3.92
CA ILE A 60 -9.23 -16.49 -5.21
C ILE A 60 -8.43 -17.79 -5.06
N VAL A 61 -7.54 -17.89 -4.07
CA VAL A 61 -6.84 -19.15 -3.75
C VAL A 61 -7.80 -20.21 -3.19
N LYS A 62 -8.86 -19.82 -2.48
CA LYS A 62 -9.84 -20.74 -1.90
C LYS A 62 -10.98 -21.07 -2.86
N GLN A 63 -11.34 -20.13 -3.72
CA GLN A 63 -12.47 -20.24 -4.64
C GLN A 63 -11.97 -20.58 -6.05
N LYS A 64 -12.56 -21.59 -6.68
CA LYS A 64 -12.37 -21.80 -8.12
C LYS A 64 -13.11 -20.70 -8.86
N GLY A 65 -12.40 -19.86 -9.60
CA GLY A 65 -13.06 -18.79 -10.34
C GLY A 65 -12.13 -17.67 -10.80
N LYS A 66 -12.77 -16.52 -11.03
CA LYS A 66 -12.18 -15.30 -11.57
C LYS A 66 -12.64 -14.09 -10.74
N GLU A 67 -11.72 -13.19 -10.44
CA GLU A 67 -12.01 -11.96 -9.69
C GLU A 67 -11.31 -10.76 -10.36
N ASN A 68 -12.02 -9.63 -10.45
CA ASN A 68 -11.46 -8.39 -10.96
C ASN A 68 -10.88 -7.58 -9.80
N LEU A 69 -9.69 -7.02 -9.97
CA LEU A 69 -8.98 -6.30 -8.94
C LEU A 69 -8.38 -5.01 -9.49
N GLY A 70 -8.93 -3.86 -9.12
CA GLY A 70 -8.26 -2.57 -9.33
C GLY A 70 -7.31 -2.28 -8.18
N LEU A 71 -6.03 -2.05 -8.47
CA LEU A 71 -5.02 -1.65 -7.48
C LEU A 71 -4.56 -0.23 -7.75
N TYR A 72 -4.63 0.62 -6.73
CA TYR A 72 -4.17 1.99 -6.80
C TYR A 72 -3.50 2.43 -5.49
N PHE A 73 -2.20 2.18 -5.39
CA PHE A 73 -1.38 2.70 -4.31
C PHE A 73 -1.08 4.18 -4.55
N PRO A 74 -1.48 5.09 -3.65
CA PRO A 74 -1.21 6.52 -3.78
C PRO A 74 0.28 6.82 -3.59
N ALA A 75 0.78 7.83 -4.32
CA ALA A 75 2.11 8.37 -4.10
C ALA A 75 2.10 9.34 -2.92
N CYS A 76 2.47 8.84 -1.72
CA CYS A 76 2.49 9.67 -0.52
C CYS A 76 3.52 10.81 -0.65
N GLN A 77 3.05 12.06 -0.72
CA GLN A 77 3.88 13.28 -0.81
C GLN A 77 4.94 13.24 -1.92
N GLY A 78 4.60 12.69 -3.10
CA GLY A 78 5.51 12.65 -4.25
C GLY A 78 6.65 11.64 -4.13
N GLU A 79 6.52 10.67 -3.23
CA GLU A 79 7.42 9.52 -3.15
C GLU A 79 7.55 8.84 -4.52
N LYS A 80 8.80 8.72 -4.95
CA LYS A 80 9.24 7.84 -6.02
C LYS A 80 9.81 6.59 -5.35
N ASP A 81 9.82 5.46 -6.06
CA ASP A 81 10.36 4.18 -5.56
C ASP A 81 9.50 3.50 -4.50
N THR A 82 8.20 3.41 -4.77
CA THR A 82 7.30 2.52 -4.02
C THR A 82 7.28 1.14 -4.68
N SER A 83 7.17 0.08 -3.88
CA SER A 83 7.03 -1.28 -4.40
C SER A 83 6.12 -2.13 -3.55
N VAL A 84 5.34 -2.99 -4.20
CA VAL A 84 4.50 -4.01 -3.57
C VAL A 84 5.01 -5.36 -4.00
N ARG A 85 5.25 -6.26 -3.05
CA ARG A 85 5.85 -7.57 -3.32
C ARG A 85 5.21 -8.67 -2.49
N ILE A 86 5.13 -9.86 -3.08
CA ILE A 86 4.76 -11.08 -2.37
C ILE A 86 6.00 -11.96 -2.24
N LYS A 87 6.37 -12.32 -1.01
CA LYS A 87 7.52 -13.20 -0.75
C LYS A 87 7.17 -14.31 0.22
N GLY A 88 7.70 -15.50 -0.07
CA GLY A 88 7.68 -16.64 0.83
C GLY A 88 8.85 -16.60 1.79
N PHE A 89 8.61 -16.98 3.05
CA PHE A 89 9.62 -17.11 4.08
C PHE A 89 9.54 -18.49 4.71
N GLU A 90 10.69 -19.13 4.90
CA GLU A 90 10.85 -20.40 5.62
C GLU A 90 11.57 -20.17 6.96
N ASP A 91 11.20 -19.09 7.64
CA ASP A 91 11.77 -18.70 8.92
C ASP A 91 10.65 -18.54 9.96
N GLU A 92 10.71 -19.35 11.01
CA GLU A 92 9.69 -19.37 12.07
C GLU A 92 9.60 -18.04 12.84
N ARG A 93 10.72 -17.33 13.03
CA ARG A 93 10.73 -16.04 13.74
C ARG A 93 10.04 -14.97 12.90
N ILE A 94 10.34 -14.91 11.61
CA ILE A 94 9.69 -13.97 10.68
C ILE A 94 8.18 -14.26 10.63
N CYS A 95 7.81 -15.53 10.51
CA CYS A 95 6.41 -15.92 10.44
C CYS A 95 5.67 -15.68 11.77
N ALA A 96 6.28 -15.93 12.92
CA ALA A 96 5.70 -15.60 14.21
C ALA A 96 5.48 -14.08 14.36
N ALA A 97 6.43 -13.26 13.90
CA ALA A 97 6.34 -11.80 14.01
C ALA A 97 5.22 -11.20 13.15
N PHE A 98 5.04 -11.66 11.91
CA PHE A 98 4.08 -11.04 10.98
C PHE A 98 2.75 -11.77 10.86
N CYS A 99 2.73 -13.09 11.04
CA CYS A 99 1.52 -13.92 10.91
C CYS A 99 0.96 -14.41 12.25
N GLY A 100 1.76 -14.36 13.33
CA GLY A 100 1.43 -14.96 14.61
C GLY A 100 1.56 -16.49 14.61
N GLY A 101 1.86 -17.04 15.80
CA GLY A 101 2.00 -18.49 16.04
C GLY A 101 3.30 -19.11 15.55
N SER A 102 3.49 -20.40 15.81
CA SER A 102 4.71 -21.18 15.49
C SER A 102 4.64 -21.82 14.09
N ARG A 103 4.65 -21.01 13.04
CA ARG A 103 4.61 -21.50 11.65
C ARG A 103 6.03 -21.57 11.09
N LYS A 104 6.43 -22.72 10.55
CA LYS A 104 7.74 -22.91 9.90
C LYS A 104 7.91 -22.11 8.61
N SER A 105 6.82 -21.79 7.93
CA SER A 105 6.82 -20.96 6.74
C SER A 105 5.55 -20.13 6.59
N CYS A 106 5.63 -19.05 5.84
CA CYS A 106 4.56 -18.11 5.58
C CYS A 106 4.79 -17.33 4.29
N THR A 107 3.72 -16.72 3.77
CA THR A 107 3.80 -15.78 2.65
C THR A 107 3.46 -14.39 3.17
N LEU A 108 4.28 -13.40 2.85
CA LEU A 108 4.05 -12.00 3.23
C LEU A 108 3.80 -11.14 1.98
N LEU A 109 2.83 -10.24 2.10
CA LEU A 109 2.61 -9.13 1.19
C LEU A 109 3.24 -7.89 1.82
N SER A 110 4.19 -7.26 1.13
CA SER A 110 4.93 -6.11 1.65
C SER A 110 4.83 -4.93 0.70
N TYR A 111 4.43 -3.78 1.23
CA TYR A 111 4.59 -2.47 0.63
C TYR A 111 5.83 -1.82 1.23
N SER A 112 6.68 -1.25 0.39
CA SER A 112 7.86 -0.49 0.80
C SER A 112 7.86 0.86 0.10
N SER A 113 8.08 1.92 0.88
CA SER A 113 8.46 3.24 0.40
C SER A 113 9.62 3.80 1.22
N PRO A 114 10.23 4.93 0.82
CA PRO A 114 11.32 5.55 1.57
C PRO A 114 10.94 5.96 3.01
N LYS A 115 9.66 6.21 3.29
CA LYS A 115 9.20 6.68 4.61
C LYS A 115 8.68 5.57 5.51
N PHE A 116 8.01 4.57 4.93
CA PHE A 116 7.43 3.50 5.72
C PHE A 116 7.31 2.19 4.92
N SER A 117 7.18 1.10 5.67
CA SER A 117 6.90 -0.22 5.14
C SER A 117 5.70 -0.82 5.85
N ILE A 118 4.83 -1.50 5.10
CA ILE A 118 3.71 -2.25 5.66
C ILE A 118 3.86 -3.69 5.20
N SER A 119 3.84 -4.63 6.14
CA SER A 119 3.82 -6.06 5.85
C SER A 119 2.55 -6.69 6.39
N LYS A 120 1.91 -7.50 5.55
CA LYS A 120 0.68 -8.24 5.86
C LYS A 120 0.94 -9.73 5.64
N CYS A 121 0.52 -10.54 6.59
CA CYS A 121 0.50 -11.98 6.39
C CYS A 121 -0.54 -12.36 5.33
N LEU A 122 -0.13 -13.12 4.31
CA LEU A 122 -1.02 -13.76 3.35
C LEU A 122 -1.28 -15.21 3.78
N ARG A 123 -2.55 -15.58 3.95
CA ARG A 123 -2.98 -16.96 4.26
C ARG A 123 -3.03 -17.83 3.00
N ILE A 124 -1.92 -17.85 2.27
CA ILE A 124 -1.70 -18.68 1.09
C ILE A 124 -0.41 -19.48 1.27
N SER A 125 -0.34 -20.67 0.67
CA SER A 125 0.86 -21.51 0.73
C SER A 125 2.04 -20.80 0.07
N ILE A 126 3.24 -20.99 0.62
CA ILE A 126 4.49 -20.55 -0.03
C ILE A 126 4.65 -21.18 -1.42
N ASN A 127 4.05 -22.35 -1.64
CA ASN A 127 4.07 -23.08 -2.90
C ASN A 127 3.00 -22.61 -3.91
N THR A 128 2.16 -21.63 -3.56
CA THR A 128 1.22 -21.01 -4.51
C THR A 128 2.05 -20.29 -5.58
N THR A 129 1.89 -20.65 -6.85
CA THR A 129 2.65 -20.04 -7.95
C THR A 129 1.78 -19.07 -8.74
N PHE A 130 2.43 -18.08 -9.36
CA PHE A 130 1.79 -17.22 -10.35
C PHE A 130 2.26 -17.66 -11.72
N GLY A 131 1.34 -18.20 -12.51
CA GLY A 131 1.66 -18.79 -13.80
C GLY A 131 1.87 -17.73 -14.89
N LEU A 132 2.70 -18.09 -15.87
CA LEU A 132 2.94 -17.33 -17.10
C LEU A 132 2.83 -18.28 -18.31
N GLY A 133 2.69 -17.71 -19.51
CA GLY A 133 2.73 -18.46 -20.77
C GLY A 133 1.68 -19.57 -20.86
N GLU A 134 2.12 -20.81 -21.05
CA GLU A 134 1.25 -21.98 -21.27
C GLU A 134 0.30 -22.27 -20.10
N THR A 135 0.70 -21.91 -18.86
CA THR A 135 -0.17 -22.07 -17.69
C THR A 135 -1.26 -21.00 -17.61
N CYS A 136 -1.03 -19.83 -18.20
CA CYS A 136 -1.89 -18.64 -18.12
C CYS A 136 -1.97 -17.98 -19.51
N THR A 137 -2.73 -18.61 -20.41
CA THR A 137 -2.81 -18.27 -21.84
C THR A 137 -3.64 -17.02 -22.14
N GLY A 138 -4.32 -16.44 -21.14
CA GLY A 138 -5.17 -15.26 -21.29
C GLY A 138 -6.57 -15.56 -21.84
N GLN A 139 -6.88 -16.80 -22.24
CA GLN A 139 -8.20 -17.19 -22.76
C GLN A 139 -9.32 -17.09 -21.73
N GLU A 140 -8.98 -17.01 -20.44
CA GLU A 140 -9.93 -16.84 -19.33
C GLU A 140 -10.40 -15.37 -19.16
N VAL A 141 -9.79 -14.46 -19.91
CA VAL A 141 -10.09 -13.03 -19.86
C VAL A 141 -10.84 -12.60 -21.10
N SER A 142 -11.79 -11.68 -20.93
CA SER A 142 -12.49 -11.04 -22.04
C SER A 142 -11.50 -10.10 -22.74
N ASP A 143 -11.32 -10.26 -24.05
CA ASP A 143 -10.31 -9.57 -24.87
C ASP A 143 -8.84 -9.86 -24.45
N PRO A 144 -8.32 -11.08 -24.67
CA PRO A 144 -6.98 -11.48 -24.23
C PRO A 144 -5.86 -10.53 -24.67
N GLU A 145 -6.01 -9.92 -25.86
CA GLU A 145 -5.03 -8.98 -26.43
C GLU A 145 -4.80 -7.74 -25.57
N LYS A 146 -5.81 -7.33 -24.79
CA LYS A 146 -5.77 -6.17 -23.88
C LYS A 146 -5.13 -6.48 -22.54
N TYR A 147 -4.75 -7.72 -22.28
CA TYR A 147 -4.19 -8.14 -21.01
C TYR A 147 -2.80 -8.75 -21.18
N GLU A 148 -2.03 -8.72 -20.11
CA GLU A 148 -0.70 -9.33 -20.02
C GLU A 148 -0.59 -10.08 -18.69
N ALA A 149 -0.11 -11.33 -18.75
CA ALA A 149 0.12 -12.12 -17.55
C ALA A 149 1.28 -11.53 -16.74
N GLN A 150 1.12 -11.46 -15.42
CA GLN A 150 2.07 -10.90 -14.48
C GLN A 150 2.36 -11.92 -13.39
N ASP A 151 3.64 -12.06 -13.04
CA ASP A 151 4.06 -12.86 -11.90
C ASP A 151 4.17 -11.94 -10.67
N PHE A 152 3.22 -12.06 -9.74
CA PHE A 152 3.18 -11.26 -8.51
C PHE A 152 4.28 -11.63 -7.50
N LYS A 153 4.99 -12.74 -7.70
CA LYS A 153 6.16 -13.13 -6.91
C LYS A 153 7.48 -12.73 -7.56
N ALA A 154 7.47 -12.24 -8.80
CA ALA A 154 8.67 -11.73 -9.44
C ALA A 154 9.22 -10.48 -8.72
N ASP A 155 10.53 -10.28 -8.77
CA ASP A 155 11.19 -9.18 -8.04
C ASP A 155 10.82 -7.78 -8.57
N ILE A 156 10.25 -7.71 -9.77
CA ILE A 156 9.72 -6.48 -10.38
C ILE A 156 8.60 -5.85 -9.57
N GLY A 157 7.89 -6.62 -8.74
CA GLY A 157 6.80 -6.14 -7.89
C GLY A 157 5.45 -6.00 -8.63
N ILE A 158 4.43 -5.59 -7.87
CA ILE A 158 3.06 -5.41 -8.34
C ILE A 158 2.80 -3.92 -8.53
N ASP A 159 2.55 -3.53 -9.77
CA ASP A 159 2.23 -2.16 -10.13
C ASP A 159 0.76 -1.79 -9.86
N ASN A 160 0.48 -0.49 -9.95
CA ASN A 160 -0.89 0.00 -10.10
C ASN A 160 -1.50 -0.45 -11.42
N GLY A 161 -2.81 -0.72 -11.41
CA GLY A 161 -3.54 -1.12 -12.61
C GLY A 161 -4.81 -1.89 -12.32
N ASN A 162 -5.49 -2.28 -13.40
CA ASN A 162 -6.64 -3.18 -13.33
C ASN A 162 -6.18 -4.59 -13.68
N TYR A 163 -6.48 -5.52 -12.80
CA TYR A 163 -6.09 -6.92 -12.88
C TYR A 163 -7.31 -7.81 -12.97
N VAL A 164 -7.15 -8.94 -13.62
CA VAL A 164 -8.05 -10.08 -13.56
C VAL A 164 -7.27 -11.25 -12.98
N LEU A 165 -7.70 -11.75 -11.83
CA LEU A 165 -7.11 -12.92 -11.20
C LEU A 165 -7.95 -14.14 -11.52
N VAL A 166 -7.31 -15.23 -11.91
CA VAL A 166 -7.95 -16.51 -12.18
C VAL A 166 -7.21 -17.60 -11.42
N SER A 167 -7.95 -18.41 -10.68
CA SER A 167 -7.38 -19.55 -9.97
C SER A 167 -7.58 -20.84 -10.75
N LYS A 168 -6.48 -21.54 -11.00
CA LYS A 168 -6.45 -22.85 -11.64
C LYS A 168 -5.96 -23.87 -10.62
N PHE A 169 -6.71 -24.95 -10.47
CA PHE A 169 -6.29 -26.10 -9.70
C PHE A 169 -5.88 -27.17 -10.69
N ASP A 170 -4.63 -27.61 -10.62
CA ASP A 170 -4.24 -28.82 -11.32
C ASP A 170 -4.99 -30.02 -10.73
N LEU A 171 -5.38 -30.98 -11.56
CA LEU A 171 -6.09 -32.19 -11.14
C LEU A 171 -5.23 -33.04 -10.20
N THR A 172 -3.91 -32.89 -10.26
CA THR A 172 -2.91 -33.59 -9.45
C THR A 172 -2.19 -32.71 -8.44
N GLY A 173 -2.39 -31.39 -8.48
CA GLY A 173 -1.63 -30.44 -7.67
C GLY A 173 -2.25 -30.16 -6.30
N SER A 174 -1.44 -30.21 -5.24
CA SER A 174 -1.86 -29.83 -3.88
C SER A 174 -2.03 -28.32 -3.68
N TYR A 175 -1.58 -27.49 -4.63
CA TYR A 175 -1.58 -26.03 -4.53
C TYR A 175 -2.11 -25.38 -5.82
N PRO A 176 -2.88 -24.29 -5.75
CA PRO A 176 -3.40 -23.62 -6.94
C PRO A 176 -2.31 -22.82 -7.65
N ILE A 177 -2.45 -22.73 -8.98
CA ILE A 177 -1.74 -21.81 -9.85
C ILE A 177 -2.65 -20.60 -10.06
N LEU A 178 -2.14 -19.41 -9.74
CA LEU A 178 -2.85 -18.16 -9.97
C LEU A 178 -2.38 -17.52 -11.28
N CYS A 179 -3.32 -17.12 -12.12
CA CYS A 179 -3.03 -16.29 -13.28
C CYS A 179 -3.46 -14.85 -12.98
N ALA A 180 -2.51 -13.94 -12.91
CA ALA A 180 -2.79 -12.52 -12.72
C ALA A 180 -2.60 -11.77 -14.05
N TYR A 181 -3.69 -11.25 -14.61
CA TYR A 181 -3.67 -10.56 -15.90
C TYR A 181 -3.83 -9.07 -15.71
N LYS A 182 -2.79 -8.27 -15.97
CA LYS A 182 -2.83 -6.81 -15.95
C LYS A 182 -3.40 -6.29 -17.26
N ARG A 183 -4.35 -5.36 -17.20
CA ARG A 183 -4.83 -4.66 -18.39
C ARG A 183 -3.71 -3.74 -18.92
N LYS A 184 -3.39 -3.87 -20.20
CA LYS A 184 -2.45 -2.98 -20.89
C LYS A 184 -3.01 -1.56 -20.89
N ALA A 185 -2.14 -0.57 -20.68
CA ALA A 185 -2.50 0.82 -20.93
C ALA A 185 -2.75 0.96 -22.44
N GLY A 186 -3.95 1.42 -22.80
CA GLY A 186 -4.32 1.71 -24.19
C GLY A 186 -3.77 3.04 -24.67
#